data_AF-A0A7X6QDQ7-F1
#
_entry.id   AF-A0A7X6QDQ7-F1
#
_cell.length_a   1.000
_cell.length_b   1.000
_cell.length_c   1.000
_cell.angle_alpha   90.00
_cell.angle_beta   90.00
_cell.angle_gamma   90.00
#
_symmetry.space_group_name_H-M   'P 1'
#
loop_
_entity.id
_entity.type
_entity.pdbx_description
1 polymer ?
#
loop_
_entity_poly.entity_id
_entity_poly.type
_entity_poly.pdbx_seq_one_letter_code
_entity_poly.pdbx_strand_id
1 'polypeptide(L)'
;MSGKEKKDRLVPARETTLSLQPDQRLDIRKILEGLEDYHSPRRPWHWREERDQERQVGDFTYYEASKPLKQSVPLPGSRGFGYIDPQPDCVITTEIASGRFEDDVRRMRMAVWAGVDYIMVIRTTDQSPIDSMIEGTTQGIGGIPITRKQCRAPRPALDLIEDEVGRPINFHSYVSGVAGPDIAVMFVEEGVSGVH
;
A
#
# COMPACT_ATOMS: atom_id res chain seq x y z
N MET A 1 -19.23 -32.45 -5.19
CA MET A 1 -17.77 -32.17 -5.17
C MET A 1 -17.50 -31.32 -3.93
N SER A 2 -16.54 -31.78 -3.12
CA SER A 2 -16.22 -31.30 -1.78
C SER A 2 -16.16 -29.77 -1.66
N GLY A 3 -16.94 -29.22 -0.73
CA GLY A 3 -16.76 -27.84 -0.26
C GLY A 3 -15.36 -27.72 0.33
N LYS A 4 -14.49 -26.94 -0.32
CA LYS A 4 -13.22 -26.54 0.29
C LYS A 4 -13.58 -25.63 1.45
N GLU A 5 -13.33 -26.08 2.68
CA GLU A 5 -13.24 -25.19 3.84
C GLU A 5 -12.30 -24.06 3.46
N LYS A 6 -12.83 -22.82 3.41
CA LYS A 6 -12.00 -21.62 3.38
C LYS A 6 -11.21 -21.65 4.68
N LYS A 7 -9.96 -22.11 4.63
CA LYS A 7 -9.02 -21.93 5.74
C LYS A 7 -9.11 -20.47 6.15
N ASP A 8 -9.40 -20.21 7.43
CA ASP A 8 -9.37 -18.87 7.98
C ASP A 8 -8.03 -18.24 7.57
N ARG A 9 -8.12 -17.21 6.73
CA ARG A 9 -6.95 -16.47 6.28
C ARG A 9 -6.43 -15.81 7.54
N LEU A 10 -5.27 -16.25 8.04
CA LEU A 10 -4.61 -15.63 9.17
C LEU A 10 -4.45 -14.14 8.82
N VAL A 11 -5.28 -13.29 9.42
CA VAL A 11 -5.10 -11.83 9.36
C VAL A 11 -4.09 -11.53 10.44
N PRO A 12 -2.88 -11.13 10.07
CA PRO A 12 -1.89 -10.82 11.08
C PRO A 12 -2.38 -9.67 11.95
N ALA A 13 -2.22 -9.79 13.26
CA ALA A 13 -2.66 -8.76 14.19
C ALA A 13 -1.91 -7.45 13.87
N ARG A 14 -2.64 -6.33 13.81
CA ARG A 14 -2.01 -5.02 13.77
C ARG A 14 -1.41 -4.73 15.14
N GLU A 15 -0.17 -4.28 15.16
CA GLU A 15 0.54 -3.95 16.39
C GLU A 15 0.22 -2.54 16.91
N THR A 16 -0.59 -1.76 16.18
CA THR A 16 -0.97 -0.40 16.54
C THR A 16 -2.46 -0.27 16.87
N THR A 17 -2.76 0.48 17.94
CA THR A 17 -4.12 0.88 18.35
C THR A 17 -4.51 2.25 17.83
N LEU A 18 -3.64 2.90 17.05
CA LEU A 18 -3.92 4.19 16.44
C LEU A 18 -5.06 4.04 15.43
N SER A 19 -5.90 5.07 15.35
CA SER A 19 -6.98 5.18 14.36
C SER A 19 -6.87 6.53 13.67
N LEU A 20 -6.98 6.53 12.34
CA LEU A 20 -6.97 7.76 11.56
C LEU A 20 -8.36 8.39 11.54
N GLN A 21 -8.38 9.71 11.66
CA GLN A 21 -9.58 10.50 11.41
C GLN A 21 -9.45 11.17 10.03
N PRO A 22 -10.48 11.10 9.16
CA PRO A 22 -10.43 11.68 7.81
C PRO A 22 -10.15 13.18 7.77
N ASP A 23 -10.62 13.92 8.77
CA ASP A 23 -10.47 15.37 8.90
C ASP A 23 -9.10 15.79 9.49
N GLN A 24 -8.31 14.83 9.99
CA GLN A 24 -7.00 15.08 10.57
C GLN A 24 -5.87 14.72 9.61
N ARG A 25 -4.84 15.57 9.60
CA ARG A 25 -3.61 15.30 8.86
C ARG A 25 -2.88 14.10 9.47
N LEU A 26 -2.17 13.38 8.63
CA LEU A 26 -1.35 12.25 9.06
C LEU A 26 -0.15 12.77 9.86
N ASP A 27 -0.07 12.39 11.14
CA ASP A 27 1.08 12.73 11.99
C ASP A 27 2.19 11.69 11.82
N ILE A 28 3.10 11.97 10.90
CA ILE A 28 4.22 11.08 10.58
C ILE A 28 5.11 10.86 11.81
N ARG A 29 5.30 11.85 12.67
CA ARG A 29 6.19 11.69 13.84
C ARG A 29 5.62 10.66 14.79
N LYS A 30 4.33 10.82 15.12
CA LYS A 30 3.60 9.88 15.98
C LYS A 30 3.55 8.46 15.40
N ILE A 31 3.45 8.32 14.08
CA ILE A 31 3.42 7.01 13.42
C ILE A 31 4.80 6.34 13.44
N LEU A 32 5.88 7.11 13.44
CA LEU A 32 7.25 6.60 13.49
C LEU A 32 7.76 6.37 14.93
N GLU A 33 7.01 6.79 15.96
CA GLU A 33 7.31 6.48 17.35
C GLU A 33 7.17 4.96 17.59
N GLY A 34 8.21 4.32 18.14
CA GLY A 34 8.23 2.88 18.41
C GLY A 34 8.51 1.99 17.18
N LEU A 35 9.06 2.54 16.10
CA LEU A 35 9.39 1.77 14.89
C LEU A 35 10.39 0.62 15.16
N GLU A 36 11.23 0.72 16.20
CA GLU A 36 12.11 -0.36 16.64
C GLU A 36 11.37 -1.66 16.99
N ASP A 37 10.19 -1.54 17.59
CA ASP A 37 9.37 -2.66 18.06
C ASP A 37 8.32 -3.10 17.02
N TYR A 38 8.15 -2.33 15.94
CA TYR A 38 7.19 -2.64 14.89
C TYR A 38 7.67 -3.81 14.03
N HIS A 39 6.84 -4.84 13.96
CA HIS A 39 6.97 -5.95 13.03
C HIS A 39 5.86 -5.89 12.00
N SER A 40 6.28 -5.70 10.75
CA SER A 40 5.39 -5.85 9.61
C SER A 40 5.01 -7.33 9.49
N PRO A 41 3.73 -7.68 9.59
CA PRO A 41 3.36 -9.04 9.28
C PRO A 41 3.59 -9.35 7.81
N ARG A 42 3.90 -10.62 7.48
CA ARG A 42 4.03 -11.04 6.08
C ARG A 42 2.75 -10.75 5.31
N ARG A 43 2.84 -9.90 4.30
CA ARG A 43 1.72 -9.47 3.46
C ARG A 43 1.90 -9.98 2.03
N PRO A 44 1.32 -11.15 1.70
CA PRO A 44 1.34 -11.62 0.33
C PRO A 44 0.52 -10.67 -0.54
N TRP A 45 0.82 -10.68 -1.85
CA TRP A 45 0.03 -9.97 -2.85
C TRP A 45 -1.48 -10.19 -2.67
N HIS A 46 -2.25 -9.10 -2.77
CA HIS A 46 -3.70 -9.09 -2.66
C HIS A 46 -4.32 -8.61 -3.99
N TRP A 47 -5.18 -9.45 -4.56
CA TRP A 47 -6.03 -9.09 -5.69
C TRP A 47 -7.34 -8.50 -5.17
N ARG A 48 -7.91 -7.54 -5.90
CA ARG A 48 -9.25 -7.01 -5.59
C ARG A 48 -10.27 -8.13 -5.41
N GLU A 49 -11.11 -7.97 -4.40
CA GLU A 49 -12.14 -8.94 -4.04
C GLU A 49 -13.45 -8.63 -4.75
N GLU A 50 -14.34 -9.62 -4.78
CA GLU A 50 -15.68 -9.49 -5.35
C GLU A 50 -15.69 -9.07 -6.83
N ARG A 51 -14.72 -9.59 -7.61
CA ARG A 51 -14.64 -9.45 -9.07
C ARG A 51 -15.66 -10.37 -9.76
N ASP A 52 -15.89 -10.11 -11.04
CA ASP A 52 -16.77 -10.90 -11.93
C ASP A 52 -18.21 -11.05 -11.40
N GLN A 53 -18.69 -10.03 -10.69
CA GLN A 53 -20.00 -10.00 -10.06
C GLN A 53 -20.75 -8.75 -10.48
N GLU A 54 -22.02 -8.92 -10.84
CA GLU A 54 -22.93 -7.82 -11.07
C GLU A 54 -23.12 -7.02 -9.77
N ARG A 55 -22.94 -5.70 -9.85
CA ARG A 55 -23.08 -4.79 -8.71
C ARG A 55 -23.92 -3.58 -9.07
N GLN A 56 -24.97 -3.36 -8.29
CA GLN A 56 -25.73 -2.11 -8.35
C GLN A 56 -24.98 -1.02 -7.57
N VAL A 57 -24.69 0.11 -8.22
CA VAL A 57 -24.06 1.29 -7.61
C VAL A 57 -24.83 2.52 -8.06
N GLY A 58 -25.56 3.14 -7.12
CA GLY A 58 -26.55 4.16 -7.45
C GLY A 58 -27.61 3.60 -8.40
N ASP A 59 -27.87 4.33 -9.49
CA ASP A 59 -28.88 3.96 -10.48
C ASP A 59 -28.35 2.99 -11.57
N PHE A 60 -27.08 2.60 -11.49
CA PHE A 60 -26.41 1.80 -12.54
C PHE A 60 -25.99 0.42 -12.06
N THR A 61 -25.95 -0.51 -13.01
CA THR A 61 -25.47 -1.87 -12.84
C THR A 61 -24.08 -2.01 -13.49
N TYR A 62 -23.09 -2.42 -12.71
CA TYR A 62 -21.71 -2.64 -13.16
C TYR A 62 -21.39 -4.13 -13.21
N TYR A 63 -20.67 -4.57 -14.24
CA TYR A 63 -20.27 -5.98 -14.42
C TYR A 63 -18.77 -6.21 -14.17
N GLU A 64 -17.95 -5.18 -14.31
CA GLU A 64 -16.49 -5.20 -14.16
C GLU A 64 -16.07 -4.34 -12.95
N ALA A 65 -16.75 -4.54 -11.82
CA ALA A 65 -16.49 -3.83 -10.58
C ALA A 65 -15.99 -4.79 -9.48
N SER A 66 -15.15 -4.27 -8.61
CA SER A 66 -14.75 -4.94 -7.37
C SER A 66 -15.49 -4.38 -6.15
N LYS A 67 -15.16 -4.93 -4.98
CA LYS A 67 -15.63 -4.44 -3.69
C LYS A 67 -15.37 -2.93 -3.53
N PRO A 68 -16.39 -2.12 -3.17
CA PRO A 68 -16.24 -0.69 -2.96
C PRO A 68 -15.36 -0.40 -1.74
N LEU A 69 -14.77 0.79 -1.74
CA LEU A 69 -14.06 1.33 -0.58
C LEU A 69 -15.04 1.79 0.50
N LYS A 70 -14.63 1.73 1.77
CA LYS A 70 -15.36 2.32 2.90
C LYS A 70 -15.27 3.85 2.91
N GLN A 71 -14.10 4.38 2.54
CA GLN A 71 -13.80 5.81 2.45
C GLN A 71 -13.03 6.05 1.16
N SER A 72 -13.46 7.04 0.38
CA SER A 72 -12.82 7.42 -0.87
C SER A 72 -13.22 8.83 -1.31
N VAL A 73 -12.52 9.34 -2.33
CA VAL A 73 -12.91 10.58 -3.02
C VAL A 73 -13.48 10.22 -4.38
N PRO A 74 -14.80 10.36 -4.60
CA PRO A 74 -15.41 10.06 -5.89
C PRO A 74 -14.98 11.07 -6.96
N LEU A 75 -15.11 10.69 -8.22
CA LEU A 75 -14.82 11.59 -9.36
C LEU A 75 -15.68 12.86 -9.28
N PRO A 76 -15.18 14.06 -9.61
CA PRO A 76 -15.98 15.29 -9.60
C PRO A 76 -17.26 15.21 -10.44
N GLY A 77 -17.21 14.48 -11.56
CA GLY A 77 -18.36 14.23 -12.44
C GLY A 77 -19.46 13.35 -11.83
N SER A 78 -19.17 12.63 -10.74
CA SER A 78 -20.15 11.77 -10.04
C SER A 78 -21.23 12.56 -9.29
N ARG A 79 -21.09 13.90 -9.16
CA ARG A 79 -22.03 14.76 -8.42
C ARG A 79 -23.47 14.60 -8.89
N GLY A 80 -23.70 14.47 -10.20
CA GLY A 80 -25.03 14.26 -10.78
C GLY A 80 -25.62 12.87 -10.52
N PHE A 81 -24.78 11.93 -10.07
CA PHE A 81 -25.09 10.51 -9.86
C PHE A 81 -25.02 10.13 -8.37
N GLY A 82 -25.15 11.10 -7.45
CA GLY A 82 -25.14 10.84 -6.02
C GLY A 82 -23.75 10.56 -5.43
N TYR A 83 -22.68 11.06 -6.07
CA TYR A 83 -21.30 10.88 -5.62
C TYR A 83 -20.85 9.42 -5.53
N ILE A 84 -21.34 8.57 -6.44
CA ILE A 84 -20.91 7.16 -6.53
C ILE A 84 -19.41 7.03 -6.85
N ASP A 85 -18.80 5.98 -6.31
CA ASP A 85 -17.39 5.64 -6.52
C ASP A 85 -17.20 4.14 -6.83
N PRO A 86 -17.68 3.66 -8.00
CA PRO A 86 -17.46 2.29 -8.42
C PRO A 86 -15.96 2.02 -8.63
N GLN A 87 -15.47 0.92 -8.08
CA GLN A 87 -14.06 0.52 -8.18
C GLN A 87 -13.88 -0.54 -9.28
N PRO A 88 -12.93 -0.40 -10.21
CA PRO A 88 -12.68 -1.43 -11.23
C PRO A 88 -12.16 -2.73 -10.60
N ASP A 89 -12.19 -3.83 -11.34
CA ASP A 89 -11.75 -5.16 -10.88
C ASP A 89 -10.24 -5.42 -10.96
N CYS A 90 -9.50 -4.56 -11.66
CA CYS A 90 -8.04 -4.60 -11.73
C CYS A 90 -7.38 -3.83 -10.58
N VAL A 91 -6.20 -4.30 -10.17
CA VAL A 91 -5.35 -3.58 -9.20
C VAL A 91 -4.78 -2.34 -9.89
N ILE A 92 -4.87 -1.19 -9.22
CA ILE A 92 -4.45 0.10 -9.77
C ILE A 92 -3.16 0.54 -9.09
N THR A 93 -2.12 0.71 -9.91
CA THR A 93 -0.79 1.12 -9.48
C THR A 93 -0.63 2.63 -9.48
N THR A 94 0.10 3.16 -8.52
CA THR A 94 0.71 4.49 -8.60
C THR A 94 2.18 4.42 -8.20
N GLU A 95 3.00 5.29 -8.79
CA GLU A 95 4.42 5.41 -8.47
C GLU A 95 4.62 6.63 -7.56
N ILE A 96 5.16 6.40 -6.36
CA ILE A 96 5.43 7.45 -5.38
C ILE A 96 6.85 7.23 -4.83
N ALA A 97 7.77 8.08 -5.26
CA ALA A 97 9.16 8.04 -4.83
C ALA A 97 9.84 9.41 -5.01
N SER A 98 9.63 10.33 -4.08
CA SER A 98 10.17 11.71 -4.17
C SER A 98 11.63 11.85 -3.75
N GLY A 99 12.22 10.81 -3.15
CA GLY A 99 13.52 10.90 -2.46
C GLY A 99 13.40 11.13 -0.95
N ARG A 100 12.18 11.41 -0.44
CA ARG A 100 11.86 11.54 1.00
C ARG A 100 10.61 10.72 1.33
N PHE A 101 10.80 9.56 1.95
CA PHE A 101 9.70 8.63 2.18
C PHE A 101 8.66 9.22 3.16
N GLU A 102 9.10 10.04 4.12
CA GLU A 102 8.26 10.71 5.11
C GLU A 102 7.25 11.68 4.49
N ASP A 103 7.62 12.28 3.35
CA ASP A 103 6.72 13.14 2.58
C ASP A 103 5.79 12.30 1.68
N ASP A 104 6.31 11.20 1.16
CA ASP A 104 5.60 10.29 0.27
C ASP A 104 4.45 9.55 0.96
N VAL A 105 4.59 9.19 2.23
CA VAL A 105 3.51 8.54 3.01
C VAL A 105 2.21 9.37 2.98
N ARG A 106 2.32 10.70 3.02
CA ARG A 106 1.14 11.59 2.91
C ARG A 106 0.49 11.48 1.53
N ARG A 107 1.29 11.37 0.47
CA ARG A 107 0.81 11.17 -0.91
C ARG A 107 0.20 9.79 -1.10
N MET A 108 0.73 8.75 -0.43
CA MET A 108 0.15 7.41 -0.45
C MET A 108 -1.29 7.43 0.09
N ARG A 109 -1.55 8.10 1.22
CA ARG A 109 -2.94 8.26 1.74
C ARG A 109 -3.86 8.90 0.70
N MET A 110 -3.41 9.99 0.07
CA MET A 110 -4.18 10.67 -0.98
C MET A 110 -4.51 9.74 -2.16
N ALA A 111 -3.51 9.00 -2.65
CA ALA A 111 -3.68 8.09 -3.78
C ALA A 111 -4.65 6.95 -3.45
N VAL A 112 -4.56 6.40 -2.23
CA VAL A 112 -5.40 5.29 -1.79
C VAL A 112 -6.87 5.70 -1.66
N TRP A 113 -7.13 6.90 -1.12
CA TRP A 113 -8.46 7.50 -1.14
C TRP A 113 -9.02 7.70 -2.55
N ALA A 114 -8.15 7.91 -3.54
CA ALA A 114 -8.51 8.02 -4.95
C ALA A 114 -8.65 6.65 -5.66
N GLY A 115 -8.62 5.54 -4.91
CA GLY A 115 -8.87 4.20 -5.46
C GLY A 115 -7.62 3.38 -5.78
N VAL A 116 -6.42 3.85 -5.44
CA VAL A 116 -5.17 3.07 -5.59
C VAL A 116 -5.08 1.99 -4.51
N ASP A 117 -4.65 0.80 -4.90
CA ASP A 117 -4.41 -0.35 -4.01
C ASP A 117 -3.05 -1.01 -4.25
N TYR A 118 -2.20 -0.37 -5.04
CA TYR A 118 -0.84 -0.79 -5.31
C TYR A 118 0.11 0.41 -5.38
N ILE A 119 0.96 0.52 -4.36
CA ILE A 119 1.99 1.57 -4.23
C ILE A 119 3.33 1.01 -4.69
N MET A 120 3.87 1.59 -5.74
CA MET A 120 5.19 1.29 -6.26
C MET A 120 6.18 2.37 -5.86
N VAL A 121 7.28 1.96 -5.23
CA VAL A 121 8.36 2.87 -4.81
C VAL A 121 9.60 2.62 -5.68
N ILE A 122 9.86 3.58 -6.56
CA ILE A 122 11.09 3.65 -7.36
C ILE A 122 12.28 3.88 -6.42
N ARG A 123 13.36 3.14 -6.69
CA ARG A 123 14.60 3.26 -5.93
C ARG A 123 15.38 4.52 -6.31
N THR A 124 16.23 5.01 -5.41
CA THR A 124 17.15 6.09 -5.75
C THR A 124 17.99 5.71 -6.97
N THR A 125 18.31 6.69 -7.80
CA THR A 125 19.16 6.51 -8.98
C THR A 125 20.46 5.81 -8.58
N ASP A 126 20.91 4.88 -9.44
CA ASP A 126 22.14 4.10 -9.26
C ASP A 126 22.20 3.27 -7.97
N GLN A 127 21.06 2.80 -7.45
CA GLN A 127 21.07 1.79 -6.37
C GLN A 127 21.47 0.38 -6.85
N SER A 128 21.13 0.00 -8.08
CA SER A 128 21.47 -1.33 -8.66
C SER A 128 22.95 -1.73 -8.61
N PRO A 129 23.93 -0.85 -8.89
CA PRO A 129 25.36 -1.19 -8.82
C PRO A 129 25.95 -1.23 -7.40
N ILE A 130 25.19 -0.88 -6.36
CA ILE A 130 25.69 -0.90 -4.98
C ILE A 130 25.71 -2.34 -4.48
N ASP A 131 26.90 -2.89 -4.23
CA ASP A 131 27.13 -4.27 -3.78
C ASP A 131 26.97 -4.44 -2.26
N SER A 132 25.91 -3.84 -1.71
CA SER A 132 25.55 -3.97 -0.30
C SER A 132 24.12 -3.46 -0.06
N MET A 133 23.50 -3.89 1.04
CA MET A 133 22.37 -3.16 1.58
C MET A 133 22.83 -1.83 2.17
N ILE A 134 22.12 -0.77 1.81
CA ILE A 134 22.26 0.53 2.46
C ILE A 134 21.28 0.64 3.64
N GLU A 135 21.64 1.45 4.63
CA GLU A 135 20.89 1.58 5.88
C GLU A 135 20.47 3.02 6.17
N GLY A 136 19.52 3.18 7.08
CA GLY A 136 19.02 4.48 7.50
C GLY A 136 18.00 5.08 6.54
N THR A 137 17.95 6.41 6.46
CA THR A 137 16.92 7.16 5.73
C THR A 137 17.53 8.36 5.02
N THR A 138 18.66 8.13 4.35
CA THR A 138 19.29 9.17 3.55
C THR A 138 18.33 9.67 2.46
N GLN A 139 18.46 10.93 2.08
CA GLN A 139 17.65 11.48 1.01
C GLN A 139 18.11 10.90 -0.34
N GLY A 140 17.15 10.46 -1.16
CA GLY A 140 17.41 9.97 -2.51
C GLY A 140 17.30 11.04 -3.60
N ILE A 141 17.75 10.66 -4.79
CA ILE A 141 17.63 11.45 -6.02
C ILE A 141 16.95 10.56 -7.06
N GLY A 142 15.89 11.05 -7.70
CA GLY A 142 15.13 10.29 -8.70
C GLY A 142 14.30 9.12 -8.13
N GLY A 143 14.38 8.85 -6.82
CA GLY A 143 13.64 7.82 -6.12
C GLY A 143 14.10 7.68 -4.67
N ILE A 144 13.58 6.68 -3.97
CA ILE A 144 13.82 6.45 -2.54
C ILE A 144 14.99 5.49 -2.32
N PRO A 145 15.98 5.79 -1.46
CA PRO A 145 16.99 4.82 -1.09
C PRO A 145 16.33 3.69 -0.31
N ILE A 146 16.32 2.49 -0.89
CA ILE A 146 15.68 1.33 -0.28
C ILE A 146 16.61 0.78 0.80
N THR A 147 16.13 0.83 2.04
CA THR A 147 16.79 0.32 3.24
C THR A 147 15.76 -0.44 4.08
N ARG A 148 16.21 -1.23 5.06
CA ARG A 148 15.30 -1.89 6.00
C ARG A 148 14.40 -0.88 6.72
N LYS A 149 15.01 0.17 7.29
CA LYS A 149 14.29 1.22 8.01
C LYS A 149 13.28 1.92 7.11
N GLN A 150 13.65 2.20 5.86
CA GLN A 150 12.76 2.84 4.90
C GLN A 150 11.61 1.92 4.49
N CYS A 151 11.80 0.61 4.31
CA CYS A 151 10.69 -0.30 4.01
C CYS A 151 9.74 -0.48 5.21
N ARG A 152 10.29 -0.46 6.42
CA ARG A 152 9.50 -0.57 7.66
C ARG A 152 8.69 0.70 7.95
N ALA A 153 9.30 1.87 7.82
CA ALA A 153 8.73 3.16 8.24
C ALA A 153 7.35 3.53 7.64
N PRO A 154 7.04 3.33 6.35
CA PRO A 154 5.73 3.63 5.78
C PRO A 154 4.69 2.57 6.14
N ARG A 155 5.10 1.39 6.63
CA ARG A 155 4.20 0.25 6.81
C ARG A 155 3.13 0.47 7.89
N PRO A 156 3.44 1.01 9.09
CA PRO A 156 2.39 1.40 10.04
C PRO A 156 1.39 2.39 9.45
N ALA A 157 1.87 3.35 8.65
CA ALA A 157 1.00 4.31 7.99
C ALA A 157 0.09 3.63 6.95
N LEU A 158 0.65 2.77 6.08
CA LEU A 158 -0.12 2.01 5.10
C LEU A 158 -1.15 1.11 5.77
N ASP A 159 -0.80 0.45 6.87
CA ASP A 159 -1.71 -0.41 7.62
C ASP A 159 -2.90 0.37 8.19
N LEU A 160 -2.67 1.61 8.64
CA LEU A 160 -3.72 2.52 9.10
C LEU A 160 -4.57 3.05 7.93
N ILE A 161 -3.96 3.33 6.79
CA ILE A 161 -4.66 3.79 5.58
C ILE A 161 -5.53 2.65 5.00
N GLU A 162 -5.05 1.40 5.03
CA GLU A 162 -5.81 0.20 4.65
C GLU A 162 -7.11 0.07 5.46
N ASP A 163 -7.06 0.38 6.76
CA ASP A 163 -8.24 0.39 7.63
C ASP A 163 -9.22 1.49 7.28
N GLU A 164 -8.69 2.68 7.07
CA GLU A 164 -9.46 3.87 6.74
C GLU A 164 -10.29 3.64 5.48
N VAL A 165 -9.68 3.13 4.41
CA VAL A 165 -10.40 2.86 3.15
C VAL A 165 -11.05 1.47 3.11
N GLY A 166 -10.67 0.57 4.01
CA GLY A 166 -11.22 -0.78 4.12
C GLY A 166 -10.77 -1.76 3.02
N ARG A 167 -9.58 -1.55 2.43
CA ARG A 167 -9.00 -2.40 1.39
C ARG A 167 -7.48 -2.56 1.60
N PRO A 168 -6.93 -3.78 1.47
CA PRO A 168 -5.48 -4.01 1.55
C PRO A 168 -4.70 -3.24 0.46
N ILE A 169 -3.47 -2.83 0.78
CA ILE A 169 -2.59 -2.10 -0.15
C ILE A 169 -1.34 -2.96 -0.41
N ASN A 170 -1.07 -3.22 -1.68
CA ASN A 170 0.17 -3.84 -2.11
C ASN A 170 1.31 -2.82 -2.07
N PHE A 171 2.40 -3.16 -1.39
CA PHE A 171 3.62 -2.35 -1.36
C PHE A 171 4.71 -3.03 -2.20
N HIS A 172 5.41 -2.27 -3.05
CA HIS A 172 6.32 -2.83 -4.05
C HIS A 172 7.55 -1.97 -4.27
N SER A 173 8.65 -2.64 -4.58
CA SER A 173 9.85 -1.97 -5.05
C SER A 173 10.65 -2.93 -5.96
N TYR A 174 11.97 -2.83 -5.99
CA TYR A 174 12.82 -3.46 -7.01
C TYR A 174 13.92 -4.28 -6.34
N VAL A 175 14.09 -5.54 -6.78
CA VAL A 175 15.18 -6.44 -6.34
C VAL A 175 16.32 -6.50 -7.37
N SER A 176 16.29 -5.68 -8.40
CA SER A 176 17.33 -5.64 -9.43
C SER A 176 18.67 -5.12 -8.92
N GLY A 177 19.78 -5.59 -9.51
CA GLY A 177 21.14 -5.16 -9.17
C GLY A 177 21.99 -6.26 -8.54
N VAL A 178 23.20 -5.89 -8.13
CA VAL A 178 24.21 -6.85 -7.61
C VAL A 178 23.85 -7.38 -6.22
N ALA A 179 23.18 -6.58 -5.38
CA ALA A 179 22.68 -6.96 -4.06
C ALA A 179 21.23 -7.51 -4.06
N GLY A 180 20.77 -8.07 -5.20
CA GLY A 180 19.39 -8.53 -5.36
C GLY A 180 18.94 -9.55 -4.30
N PRO A 181 19.73 -10.60 -3.98
CA PRO A 181 19.39 -11.55 -2.91
C PRO A 181 19.22 -10.89 -1.54
N ASP A 182 20.10 -9.96 -1.18
CA ASP A 182 20.07 -9.24 0.10
C ASP A 182 18.79 -8.40 0.24
N ILE A 183 18.43 -7.66 -0.82
CA ILE A 183 17.19 -6.88 -0.88
C ILE A 183 15.97 -7.79 -0.80
N ALA A 184 15.98 -8.95 -1.49
CA ALA A 184 14.87 -9.88 -1.49
C ALA A 184 14.61 -10.47 -0.09
N VAL A 185 15.65 -10.81 0.66
CA VAL A 185 15.52 -11.25 2.06
C VAL A 185 14.87 -10.15 2.91
N MET A 186 15.39 -8.92 2.83
CA MET A 186 14.84 -7.78 3.56
C MET A 186 13.37 -7.51 3.20
N PHE A 187 13.00 -7.63 1.93
CA PHE A 187 11.61 -7.46 1.47
C PHE A 187 10.66 -8.50 2.04
N VAL A 188 11.08 -9.76 2.13
CA VAL A 188 10.28 -10.82 2.75
C VAL A 188 10.09 -10.56 4.25
N GLU A 189 11.13 -10.07 4.92
CA GLU A 189 11.11 -9.78 6.36
C GLU A 189 10.26 -8.55 6.69
N GLU A 190 10.31 -7.49 5.88
CA GLU A 190 9.56 -6.24 6.10
C GLU A 190 8.17 -6.24 5.42
N GLY A 191 7.76 -7.34 4.80
CA GLY A 191 6.40 -7.53 4.29
C GLY A 191 6.09 -6.76 3.00
N VAL A 192 7.06 -6.63 2.10
CA VAL A 192 6.86 -6.11 0.74
C VAL A 192 6.07 -7.14 -0.08
N SER A 193 5.00 -6.69 -0.74
CA SER A 193 4.00 -7.56 -1.38
C SER A 193 4.33 -7.92 -2.82
N GLY A 194 5.10 -7.08 -3.52
CA GLY A 194 5.49 -7.27 -4.92
C GLY A 194 6.89 -6.72 -5.21
N VAL A 195 7.53 -7.25 -6.25
CA VAL A 195 8.85 -6.78 -6.69
C VAL A 195 8.99 -6.75 -8.21
N HIS A 196 9.81 -5.85 -8.70
CA HIS A 196 10.44 -5.92 -10.02
C HIS A 196 11.79 -6.64 -9.93
#